data_AF-A0A818SR24-F1
#
_entry.id   AF-A0A818SR24-F1
#
_cell.length_a   1.000
_cell.length_b   1.000
_cell.length_c   1.000
_cell.angle_alpha   90.00
_cell.angle_beta   90.00
_cell.angle_gamma   90.00
#
_symmetry.space_group_name_H-M   'P 1'
#
loop_
_entity.id
_entity.type
_entity.pdbx_description
1 polymer ?
#
loop_
_entity_poly.entity_id
_entity_poly.type
_entity_poly.pdbx_seq_one_letter_code
_entity_poly.pdbx_strand_id
1 'polypeptide(L)'
;CSYQGIYHPYINQCICAPGFYANQCQYSCPPGYYGQTCDYYCQGDDDYCKGLLICLPDPYGCSCYTGWYGTSCNISCPINQYGPDCSYQCPCSNCNRFTGVCNCTGTECYNGN
;
A
#
# COMPACT_ATOMS: atom_id res chain seq x y z
N CYS A 1 -8.18 -6.63 -9.93
CA CYS A 1 -7.07 -6.41 -8.99
C CYS A 1 -7.65 -5.77 -7.75
N SER A 2 -7.40 -6.33 -6.57
CA SER A 2 -7.72 -5.69 -5.28
C SER A 2 -6.69 -4.60 -4.98
N TYR A 3 -6.65 -4.10 -3.72
CA TYR A 3 -5.79 -3.02 -3.20
C TYR A 3 -4.85 -2.39 -4.24
N GLN A 4 -5.42 -1.52 -5.06
CA GLN A 4 -4.69 -0.57 -5.93
C GLN A 4 -3.75 -1.21 -6.94
N GLY A 5 -3.94 -2.49 -7.24
CA GLY A 5 -3.26 -3.13 -8.34
C GLY A 5 -3.85 -2.67 -9.68
N ILE A 6 -3.01 -2.49 -10.68
CA ILE A 6 -3.45 -2.18 -12.04
C ILE A 6 -3.34 -3.45 -12.89
N TYR A 7 -4.41 -3.77 -13.62
CA TYR A 7 -4.43 -4.96 -14.47
C TYR A 7 -3.62 -4.73 -15.74
N HIS A 8 -2.65 -5.60 -16.00
CA HIS A 8 -1.85 -5.59 -17.21
C HIS A 8 -2.41 -6.60 -18.23
N PRO A 9 -3.06 -6.14 -19.31
CA PRO A 9 -3.79 -7.02 -20.22
C PRO A 9 -2.88 -7.99 -20.99
N TYR A 10 -1.64 -7.61 -21.32
CA TYR A 10 -0.77 -8.49 -22.10
C TYR A 10 -0.17 -9.67 -21.32
N ILE A 11 0.06 -9.54 -20.01
CA ILE A 11 0.59 -10.61 -19.16
C ILE A 11 -0.50 -11.28 -18.31
N ASN A 12 -1.75 -10.81 -18.41
CA ASN A 12 -2.90 -11.30 -17.65
C ASN A 12 -2.70 -11.32 -16.12
N GLN A 13 -2.00 -10.33 -15.59
CA GLN A 13 -1.69 -10.23 -14.16
C GLN A 13 -1.94 -8.82 -13.62
N CYS A 14 -2.11 -8.72 -12.30
CA CYS A 14 -2.17 -7.46 -11.58
C CYS A 14 -0.77 -7.01 -11.18
N ILE A 15 -0.39 -5.79 -11.56
CA ILE A 15 0.79 -5.11 -11.01
C ILE A 15 0.35 -4.49 -9.69
N CYS A 16 0.93 -4.98 -8.59
CA CYS A 16 0.55 -4.53 -7.25
C CYS A 16 1.28 -3.26 -6.83
N ALA A 17 0.55 -2.38 -6.14
CA ALA A 17 1.13 -1.19 -5.54
C ALA A 17 2.26 -1.54 -4.56
N PRO A 18 3.26 -0.65 -4.38
CA PRO A 18 4.37 -0.91 -3.48
C PRO A 18 3.89 -1.14 -2.03
N GLY A 19 4.22 -2.32 -1.50
CA GLY A 19 3.76 -2.80 -0.19
C GLY A 19 2.61 -3.81 -0.25
N PHE A 20 2.14 -4.19 -1.44
CA PHE A 20 1.13 -5.24 -1.66
C PHE A 20 1.62 -6.30 -2.64
N TYR A 21 1.08 -7.52 -2.52
CA TYR A 21 1.48 -8.66 -3.34
C TYR A 21 0.35 -9.70 -3.53
N ALA A 22 0.69 -10.78 -4.23
CA ALA A 22 -0.17 -11.87 -4.70
C ALA A 22 -0.98 -11.53 -5.97
N ASN A 23 -1.64 -12.54 -6.54
CA ASN A 23 -2.26 -12.48 -7.87
C ASN A 23 -3.29 -11.35 -8.04
N GLN A 24 -4.00 -10.99 -6.97
CA GLN A 24 -4.93 -9.86 -6.98
C GLN A 24 -4.53 -8.75 -6.02
N CYS A 25 -3.27 -8.69 -5.57
CA CYS A 25 -2.78 -7.65 -4.66
C CYS A 25 -3.50 -7.63 -3.31
N GLN A 26 -4.10 -8.75 -2.86
CA GLN A 26 -4.95 -8.79 -1.66
C GLN A 26 -4.17 -8.81 -0.33
N TYR A 27 -2.85 -8.94 -0.36
CA TYR A 27 -2.04 -9.08 0.85
C TYR A 27 -1.00 -7.97 0.93
N SER A 28 -0.75 -7.49 2.14
CA SER A 28 0.33 -6.53 2.43
C SER A 28 1.67 -7.26 2.60
N CYS A 29 2.74 -6.69 2.04
CA CYS A 29 4.09 -7.15 2.27
C CYS A 29 4.52 -6.98 3.75
N PRO A 30 5.54 -7.73 4.19
CA PRO A 30 6.24 -7.40 5.42
C PRO A 30 6.72 -5.94 5.42
N PRO A 31 6.83 -5.29 6.58
CA PRO A 31 7.12 -3.86 6.61
C PRO A 31 8.48 -3.52 5.98
N GLY A 32 8.50 -2.53 5.08
CA GLY A 32 9.68 -2.12 4.32
C GLY A 32 9.97 -2.94 3.06
N TYR A 33 9.14 -3.95 2.75
CA TYR A 33 9.26 -4.76 1.55
C TYR A 33 8.22 -4.40 0.49
N TYR A 34 8.59 -4.54 -0.78
CA TYR A 34 7.71 -4.28 -1.93
C TYR A 34 8.02 -5.19 -3.12
N GLY A 35 7.18 -5.08 -4.14
CA GLY A 35 7.23 -5.89 -5.37
C GLY A 35 6.23 -7.04 -5.36
N GLN A 36 6.06 -7.66 -6.52
CA GLN A 36 5.04 -8.70 -6.76
C GLN A 36 5.14 -9.91 -5.81
N THR A 37 6.33 -10.13 -5.24
CA THR A 37 6.70 -11.21 -4.32
C THR A 37 7.25 -10.71 -2.99
N CYS A 38 7.26 -9.39 -2.74
CA CYS A 38 7.86 -8.76 -1.56
C CYS A 38 9.36 -9.02 -1.35
N ASP A 39 10.13 -9.18 -2.43
CA ASP A 39 11.56 -9.51 -2.34
C ASP A 39 12.47 -8.26 -2.31
N TYR A 40 11.93 -7.07 -2.61
CA TYR A 40 12.69 -5.84 -2.60
C TYR A 40 12.53 -5.12 -1.27
N TYR A 41 13.66 -4.79 -0.63
CA TYR A 41 13.69 -4.06 0.65
C TYR A 41 14.18 -2.63 0.43
N CYS A 42 13.53 -1.67 1.08
CA CYS A 42 13.95 -0.28 1.07
C CYS A 42 15.18 -0.09 1.97
N GLN A 43 16.37 0.04 1.38
CA GLN A 43 17.61 0.32 2.10
C GLN A 43 17.70 1.81 2.45
N GLY A 44 17.62 2.15 3.74
CA GLY A 44 17.81 3.51 4.26
C GLY A 44 16.60 4.03 5.06
N ASP A 45 16.70 3.86 6.38
CA ASP A 45 16.18 4.68 7.50
C ASP A 45 14.69 5.13 7.61
N ASP A 46 14.23 5.13 8.87
CA ASP A 46 13.13 5.91 9.46
C ASP A 46 11.70 5.70 8.92
N ASP A 47 11.10 4.54 9.27
CA ASP A 47 9.67 4.20 9.07
C ASP A 47 9.35 3.67 7.64
N TYR A 48 9.97 2.53 7.35
CA TYR A 48 9.85 1.77 6.09
C TYR A 48 10.43 2.54 4.89
N CYS A 49 9.67 2.71 3.81
CA CYS A 49 10.15 3.28 2.55
C CYS A 49 9.89 4.80 2.47
N LYS A 50 10.06 5.52 3.59
CA LYS A 50 9.87 6.97 3.62
C LYS A 50 10.82 7.65 2.65
N GLY A 51 10.34 8.64 1.91
CA GLY A 51 11.17 9.39 0.96
C GLY A 51 11.32 8.73 -0.41
N LEU A 52 10.76 7.53 -0.61
CA LEU A 52 10.96 6.75 -1.83
C LEU A 52 9.75 6.82 -2.76
N LEU A 53 10.00 7.32 -3.97
CA LEU A 53 9.11 7.18 -5.13
C LEU A 53 9.46 5.87 -5.85
N ILE A 54 8.49 4.97 -5.98
CA ILE A 54 8.69 3.64 -6.56
C ILE A 54 7.95 3.58 -7.89
N CYS A 55 8.69 3.30 -8.97
CA CYS A 55 8.15 3.13 -10.31
C CYS A 55 8.03 1.65 -10.66
N LEU A 56 6.85 1.25 -11.13
CA LEU A 56 6.53 -0.09 -11.57
C LEU A 56 6.29 -0.11 -13.09
N PRO A 57 6.32 -1.29 -13.74
CA PRO A 57 6.09 -1.39 -15.18
C PRO A 57 4.75 -0.77 -15.60
N ASP A 58 4.69 -0.29 -16.84
CA ASP A 58 3.43 0.13 -17.46
C ASP A 58 2.39 -1.01 -17.39
N PRO A 59 1.10 -0.72 -17.17
CA PRO A 59 0.51 0.61 -17.12
C PRO A 59 0.47 1.26 -15.72
N TYR A 60 1.24 0.76 -14.73
CA TYR A 60 1.13 1.27 -13.36
C TYR A 60 1.68 2.69 -13.19
N GLY A 61 2.91 2.95 -13.67
CA GLY A 61 3.59 4.22 -13.48
C GLY A 61 4.38 4.29 -12.16
N CYS A 62 4.35 5.42 -11.47
CA CYS A 62 5.09 5.63 -10.22
C CYS A 62 4.17 6.10 -9.09
N SER A 63 4.43 5.65 -7.87
CA SER A 63 3.72 6.08 -6.67
C SER A 63 4.65 6.05 -5.46
N CYS A 64 4.30 6.76 -4.38
CA CYS A 64 4.95 6.54 -3.10
C CYS A 64 4.66 5.12 -2.56
N TYR A 65 5.49 4.66 -1.62
CA TYR A 65 5.16 3.46 -0.85
C TYR A 65 3.88 3.67 -0.04
N THR A 66 3.11 2.60 0.18
CA THR A 66 1.88 2.67 0.98
C THR A 66 2.13 3.38 2.32
N GLY A 67 1.19 4.22 2.76
CA GLY A 67 1.33 5.00 4.00
C GLY A 67 2.05 6.34 3.85
N TRP A 68 2.58 6.64 2.67
CA TRP A 68 3.29 7.89 2.35
C TRP A 68 2.68 8.61 1.15
N TYR A 69 2.78 9.95 1.16
CA TYR A 69 2.38 10.80 0.04
C TYR A 69 3.22 12.08 -0.04
N GLY A 70 2.89 12.92 -1.02
CA GLY A 70 3.58 14.16 -1.34
C GLY A 70 4.67 13.95 -2.39
N THR A 71 5.16 15.04 -2.97
CA THR A 71 6.16 15.00 -4.07
C THR A 71 7.46 14.30 -3.70
N SER A 72 7.77 14.21 -2.40
CA SER A 72 8.97 13.58 -1.87
C SER A 72 8.65 12.35 -1.02
N CYS A 73 7.42 11.83 -1.03
CA CYS A 73 7.03 10.61 -0.30
C CYS A 73 7.41 10.59 1.20
N ASN A 74 7.47 11.76 1.84
CA ASN A 74 7.98 11.92 3.21
C ASN A 74 6.89 12.39 4.18
N ILE A 75 5.64 12.51 3.72
CA ILE A 75 4.48 12.89 4.52
C ILE A 75 3.65 11.64 4.79
N SER A 76 3.40 11.32 6.06
CA SER A 76 2.59 10.16 6.44
C SER A 76 1.12 10.40 6.13
N CYS A 77 0.38 9.37 5.74
CA CYS A 77 -1.06 9.52 5.50
C CYS A 77 -1.80 10.16 6.67
N PRO A 78 -2.78 11.05 6.41
CA PRO A 78 -3.66 11.56 7.44
C PRO A 78 -4.51 10.42 8.02
N ILE A 79 -5.06 10.66 9.22
CA ILE A 79 -6.04 9.76 9.82
C ILE A 79 -7.21 9.58 8.83
N ASN A 80 -7.73 8.36 8.73
CA ASN A 80 -8.74 7.93 7.76
C ASN A 80 -8.24 7.69 6.33
N GLN A 81 -6.94 7.77 6.05
CA GLN A 81 -6.41 7.43 4.73
C GLN A 81 -5.28 6.40 4.79
N TYR A 82 -5.17 5.63 3.71
CA TYR A 82 -4.14 4.59 3.56
C TYR A 82 -3.77 4.37 2.09
N GLY A 83 -2.76 3.54 1.86
CA GLY A 83 -2.31 3.17 0.50
C GLY A 83 -1.21 4.07 -0.06
N PRO A 84 -0.69 3.77 -1.26
CA PRO A 84 0.23 4.66 -1.98
C PRO A 84 -0.43 6.00 -2.25
N ASP A 85 0.36 7.05 -2.06
CA ASP A 85 -0.06 8.44 -2.18
C ASP A 85 -1.29 8.79 -1.32
N CYS A 86 -1.59 7.96 -0.31
CA CYS A 86 -2.73 8.09 0.59
C CYS A 86 -4.08 8.25 -0.11
N SER A 87 -4.23 7.66 -1.31
CA SER A 87 -5.36 7.93 -2.19
C SER A 87 -6.68 7.26 -1.75
N TYR A 88 -6.71 6.55 -0.62
CA TYR A 88 -7.81 5.66 -0.25
C TYR A 88 -8.33 5.95 1.15
N GLN A 89 -9.65 5.95 1.28
CA GLN A 89 -10.35 6.13 2.55
C GLN A 89 -10.38 4.82 3.33
N CYS A 90 -10.06 4.88 4.61
CA CYS A 90 -10.23 3.76 5.53
C CYS A 90 -11.70 3.28 5.54
N PRO A 91 -11.96 1.97 5.68
CA PRO A 91 -13.31 1.45 5.86
C PRO A 91 -13.92 1.75 7.25
N CYS A 92 -13.18 2.45 8.11
CA CYS A 92 -13.52 2.77 9.50
C CYS A 92 -12.84 4.10 9.89
N SER A 93 -13.19 4.64 11.06
CA SER A 93 -12.73 5.94 11.57
C SER A 93 -11.22 6.04 11.85
N ASN A 94 -10.50 4.91 11.90
CA ASN A 94 -9.05 4.88 12.04
C ASN A 94 -8.52 3.53 11.54
N CYS A 95 -7.67 3.55 10.53
CA CYS A 95 -7.01 2.35 10.03
C CYS A 95 -5.49 2.53 9.95
N ASN A 96 -4.78 1.41 9.88
CA ASN A 96 -3.36 1.40 9.65
C ASN A 96 -3.07 1.99 8.26
N ARG A 97 -2.31 3.09 8.22
CA ARG A 97 -1.98 3.80 6.97
C ARG A 97 -1.26 2.96 5.92
N PHE A 98 -0.59 1.87 6.32
CA PHE A 98 0.15 0.98 5.42
C PHE A 98 -0.74 -0.12 4.82
N THR A 99 -1.67 -0.67 5.61
CA THR A 99 -2.43 -1.87 5.21
C THR A 99 -3.91 -1.62 4.99
N GLY A 100 -4.46 -0.49 5.45
CA GLY A 100 -5.89 -0.20 5.44
C GLY A 100 -6.70 -0.99 6.49
N VAL A 101 -6.03 -1.82 7.30
CA VAL A 101 -6.69 -2.62 8.35
C VAL A 101 -7.12 -1.71 9.48
N CYS A 102 -8.38 -1.81 9.90
CA CYS A 102 -8.93 -1.02 10.98
C CYS A 102 -8.16 -1.21 12.30
N ASN A 103 -7.84 -0.11 12.96
CA ASN A 103 -7.23 -0.12 14.28
C ASN A 103 -8.33 -0.42 15.30
N CYS A 104 -8.54 -1.70 15.58
CA CYS A 104 -9.55 -2.18 16.51
C CYS A 104 -9.14 -1.90 17.97
N THR A 105 -9.43 -0.71 18.50
CA THR A 105 -9.33 -0.45 19.93
C THR A 105 -10.67 -0.75 20.61
N GLY A 106 -11.07 -2.03 20.67
CA GLY A 106 -12.30 -2.46 21.37
C GLY A 106 -13.15 -3.50 20.62
N THR A 107 -14.42 -3.61 21.01
CA THR A 107 -15.40 -4.64 20.57
C THR A 107 -15.98 -4.45 19.16
N GLU A 108 -15.55 -3.45 18.40
CA GLU A 108 -16.20 -3.05 17.14
C GLU A 108 -15.72 -3.81 15.88
N CYS A 109 -14.74 -4.72 16.00
CA CYS A 109 -14.24 -5.47 14.84
C CYS A 109 -14.84 -6.87 14.66
N TYR A 110 -15.94 -7.18 15.36
CA TYR A 110 -16.61 -8.49 15.30
C TYR A 110 -17.84 -8.56 14.39
N ASN A 111 -18.08 -7.59 13.52
CA ASN A 111 -19.18 -7.67 12.56
C ASN A 111 -18.72 -7.34 11.14
N GLY A 112 -18.01 -8.28 10.55
CA GLY A 112 -17.97 -8.46 9.10
C GLY A 112 -18.87 -9.65 8.73
N ASN A 113 -20.16 -9.40 8.56
CA ASN A 113 -21.01 -10.18 7.65
C ASN A 113 -21.13 -9.39 6.34
#